data_AF-A0A0L7RGJ3-F1
#
_entry.id   AF-A0A0L7RGJ3-F1
#
_cell.length_a   1.000
_cell.length_b   1.000
_cell.length_c   1.000
_cell.angle_alpha   90.00
_cell.angle_beta   90.00
_cell.angle_gamma   90.00
#
_symmetry.space_group_name_H-M   'P 1'
#
loop_
_entity.id
_entity.type
_entity.pdbx_description
1 polymer ?
#
loop_
_entity_poly.entity_id
_entity_poly.type
_entity_poly.pdbx_seq_one_letter_code
_entity_poly.pdbx_strand_id
1 'polypeptide(L)'
;MMKVLEGVVMELQDLALSLLREVVPTADPAVAFKDVAAAFLVGAMPRKEGMERKDLLAANVEIFKVQGEALDKYARKDVKILVVGNPANTNALICSHYAPSIPKENFTALINNIIFVGLPISDFARSKLNVTSNELEEERAEAYKVLQKK
;
A
#
# COMPACT_ATOMS: atom_id res chain seq x y z
N MET A 1 -0.01 17.09 -12.70
CA MET A 1 -0.15 15.63 -12.48
C MET A 1 -1.20 15.02 -13.41
N MET A 2 -2.42 15.56 -13.50
CA MET A 2 -3.46 15.03 -14.42
C MET A 2 -3.00 14.90 -15.88
N LYS A 3 -2.28 15.89 -16.43
CA LYS A 3 -1.71 15.79 -17.79
C LYS A 3 -0.77 14.59 -18.01
N VAL A 4 -0.04 14.18 -16.98
CA VAL A 4 0.86 13.00 -17.07
C VAL A 4 0.03 11.72 -17.06
N LEU A 5 -1.00 11.67 -16.20
CA LEU A 5 -1.93 10.54 -16.15
C LEU A 5 -2.72 10.37 -17.46
N GLU A 6 -3.13 11.48 -18.09
CA GLU A 6 -3.76 11.48 -19.41
C GLU A 6 -2.84 10.86 -20.48
N GLY A 7 -1.53 11.14 -20.45
CA GLY A 7 -0.56 10.51 -21.35
C GLY A 7 -0.53 8.98 -21.19
N VAL A 8 -0.50 8.49 -19.96
CA VAL A 8 -0.54 7.04 -19.69
C VAL A 8 -1.87 6.41 -20.16
N VAL A 9 -2.98 7.13 -20.04
CA VAL A 9 -4.28 6.67 -20.57
C VAL A 9 -4.23 6.55 -22.10
N MET A 10 -3.60 7.49 -22.80
CA MET A 10 -3.40 7.41 -24.25
C MET A 10 -2.55 6.18 -24.62
N GLU A 11 -1.45 5.94 -23.91
CA GLU A 11 -0.61 4.75 -24.14
C GLU A 11 -1.39 3.44 -23.93
N LEU A 12 -2.27 3.36 -22.92
CA LEU A 12 -3.14 2.21 -22.70
C LEU A 12 -4.18 2.01 -23.82
N GLN A 13 -4.69 3.09 -24.39
CA GLN A 13 -5.63 3.05 -25.53
C GLN A 13 -4.92 2.56 -26.79
N ASP A 14 -3.68 3.00 -27.03
CA ASP A 14 -2.88 2.61 -28.20
C ASP A 14 -2.53 1.11 -28.21
N LEU A 15 -2.47 0.46 -27.04
CA LEU A 15 -2.25 -1.00 -26.93
C LEU A 15 -3.45 -1.83 -27.41
N ALA A 16 -4.63 -1.22 -27.61
CA ALA A 16 -5.85 -1.86 -28.10
C ALA A 16 -6.20 -3.20 -27.38
N LEU A 17 -5.96 -3.27 -26.07
CA LEU A 17 -6.14 -4.48 -25.27
C LEU A 17 -7.64 -4.84 -25.19
N SER A 18 -8.03 -6.00 -25.73
CA SER A 18 -9.43 -6.44 -25.76
C SER A 18 -10.08 -6.62 -24.38
N LEU A 19 -9.25 -6.85 -23.35
CA LEU A 19 -9.68 -6.98 -21.96
C LEU A 19 -9.92 -5.63 -21.28
N LEU A 20 -9.29 -4.55 -21.77
CA LEU A 20 -9.42 -3.21 -21.20
C LEU A 20 -10.67 -2.54 -21.78
N ARG A 21 -11.70 -2.34 -20.94
CA ARG A 21 -12.97 -1.75 -21.37
C ARG A 21 -13.03 -0.25 -21.19
N GLU A 22 -12.51 0.24 -20.07
CA GLU A 22 -12.56 1.64 -19.68
C GLU A 22 -11.39 1.98 -18.76
N VAL A 23 -10.91 3.23 -18.83
CA VAL A 23 -9.93 3.81 -17.92
C VAL A 23 -10.46 5.15 -17.44
N VAL A 24 -10.60 5.31 -16.11
CA VAL A 24 -11.07 6.55 -15.49
C VAL A 24 -9.93 7.20 -14.71
N PRO A 25 -9.21 8.18 -15.30
CA PRO A 25 -8.17 8.92 -14.58
C PRO A 25 -8.80 9.92 -13.61
N THR A 26 -8.45 9.84 -12.32
CA THR A 26 -9.00 10.76 -11.30
C THR A 26 -7.99 11.03 -10.19
N ALA A 27 -8.15 12.18 -9.54
CA ALA A 27 -7.48 12.53 -8.29
C ALA A 27 -8.44 12.51 -7.08
N ASP A 28 -9.72 12.21 -7.29
CA ASP A 28 -10.73 12.10 -6.24
C ASP A 28 -10.82 10.64 -5.75
N PRO A 29 -10.48 10.36 -4.48
CA PRO A 29 -10.60 9.03 -3.89
C PRO A 29 -12.03 8.45 -3.97
N ALA A 30 -13.07 9.28 -3.91
CA ALA A 30 -14.45 8.82 -3.98
C ALA A 30 -14.78 8.23 -5.35
N VAL A 31 -14.21 8.79 -6.42
CA VAL A 31 -14.34 8.24 -7.78
C VAL A 31 -13.42 7.04 -7.94
N ALA A 32 -12.18 7.12 -7.44
CA ALA A 32 -11.17 6.08 -7.61
C ALA A 32 -11.54 4.75 -6.94
N PHE A 33 -12.13 4.81 -5.75
CA PHE A 33 -12.44 3.62 -4.94
C PHE A 33 -13.89 3.17 -5.03
N LYS A 34 -14.72 3.81 -5.86
CA LYS A 34 -16.12 3.42 -6.01
C LYS A 34 -16.25 2.00 -6.57
N ASP A 35 -16.92 1.13 -5.80
CA ASP A 35 -17.29 -0.23 -6.18
C ASP A 35 -16.11 -1.12 -6.64
N VAL A 36 -14.88 -0.78 -6.25
CA VAL A 36 -13.69 -1.52 -6.66
C VAL A 36 -13.67 -2.92 -6.04
N ALA A 37 -13.29 -3.93 -6.84
CA ALA A 37 -13.09 -5.31 -6.39
C ALA A 37 -11.63 -5.60 -6.01
N ALA A 38 -10.69 -4.83 -6.56
CA ALA A 38 -9.27 -4.89 -6.23
C ALA A 38 -8.68 -3.47 -6.18
N ALA A 39 -7.78 -3.22 -5.22
CA ALA A 39 -7.09 -1.95 -5.05
C ALA A 39 -5.58 -2.17 -4.92
N PHE A 40 -4.80 -1.51 -5.77
CA PHE A 40 -3.34 -1.58 -5.77
C PHE A 40 -2.77 -0.25 -5.29
N LEU A 41 -2.33 -0.20 -4.03
CA LEU A 41 -1.85 1.03 -3.38
C LEU A 41 -0.33 1.16 -3.55
N VAL A 42 0.05 1.74 -4.69
CA VAL A 42 1.47 1.90 -5.10
C VAL A 42 2.09 3.20 -4.58
N GLY A 43 1.30 4.26 -4.50
CA GLY A 43 1.77 5.58 -4.06
C GLY A 43 2.07 5.61 -2.56
N ALA A 44 3.34 5.86 -2.22
CA ALA A 44 3.78 6.20 -0.88
C ALA A 44 4.82 7.33 -0.95
N MET A 45 5.08 7.99 0.17
CA MET A 45 6.09 9.04 0.23
C MET A 45 7.48 8.41 0.06
N PRO A 46 8.27 8.79 -0.96
CA PRO A 46 9.65 8.32 -1.07
C PRO A 46 10.49 8.93 0.04
N ARG A 47 11.41 8.13 0.60
CA ARG A 47 12.36 8.62 1.60
C ARG A 47 13.26 9.69 0.98
N LYS A 48 13.23 10.90 1.53
CA LYS A 48 14.10 12.01 1.13
C LYS A 48 15.36 12.04 1.99
N GLU A 49 16.44 12.60 1.46
CA GLU A 49 17.66 12.83 2.21
C GLU A 49 17.39 13.73 3.43
N GLY A 50 17.93 13.35 4.59
CA GLY A 50 17.69 14.05 5.86
C GLY A 50 16.36 13.72 6.57
N MET A 51 15.50 12.89 5.99
CA MET A 51 14.25 12.46 6.63
C MET A 51 14.51 11.34 7.64
N GLU A 52 14.11 11.56 8.90
CA GLU A 52 14.12 10.50 9.91
C GLU A 52 12.98 9.50 9.65
N ARG A 53 13.11 8.28 10.20
CA ARG A 53 12.12 7.21 10.00
C ARG A 53 10.73 7.60 10.53
N LYS A 54 10.68 8.33 11.66
CA LYS A 54 9.44 8.84 12.27
C LYS A 54 8.69 9.81 11.36
N ASP A 55 9.40 10.65 10.61
CA ASP A 55 8.80 11.66 9.73
C ASP A 55 8.21 10.98 8.49
N LEU A 56 8.92 9.97 7.96
CA LEU A 56 8.44 9.12 6.88
C LEU A 56 7.17 8.37 7.27
N LEU A 57 7.15 7.78 8.47
CA LEU A 57 5.98 7.07 8.98
C LEU A 57 4.80 8.02 9.19
N ALA A 58 5.02 9.18 9.80
CA ALA A 58 3.96 10.18 9.99
C ALA A 58 3.34 10.64 8.66
N ALA A 59 4.17 10.90 7.64
CA ALA A 59 3.67 11.29 6.31
C ALA A 59 2.86 10.16 5.65
N ASN A 60 3.33 8.92 5.73
CA ASN A 60 2.62 7.78 5.18
C ASN A 60 1.33 7.46 5.94
N VAL A 61 1.27 7.70 7.27
CA VAL A 61 0.04 7.53 8.06
C VAL A 61 -1.08 8.40 7.49
N GLU A 62 -0.83 9.67 7.20
CA GLU A 62 -1.86 10.56 6.64
C GLU A 62 -2.31 10.12 5.25
N ILE A 63 -1.39 9.64 4.40
CA ILE A 63 -1.72 9.12 3.06
C ILE A 63 -2.62 7.89 3.17
N PHE A 64 -2.23 6.91 3.98
CA PHE A 64 -2.95 5.63 4.10
C PHE A 64 -4.20 5.73 4.97
N LYS A 65 -4.32 6.76 5.82
CA LYS A 65 -5.56 7.14 6.49
C LYS A 65 -6.63 7.55 5.48
N VAL A 66 -6.33 8.53 4.61
CA VAL A 66 -7.28 9.00 3.59
C VAL A 66 -7.67 7.86 2.64
N GLN A 67 -6.71 7.04 2.23
CA GLN A 67 -7.00 5.86 1.39
C GLN A 67 -7.86 4.82 2.13
N GLY A 68 -7.55 4.54 3.39
CA GLY A 68 -8.32 3.61 4.22
C GLY A 68 -9.76 4.08 4.41
N GLU A 69 -9.98 5.33 4.79
CA GLU A 69 -11.32 5.92 4.95
C GLU A 69 -12.11 5.91 3.63
N ALA A 70 -11.45 6.18 2.50
CA ALA A 70 -12.10 6.14 1.19
C ALA A 70 -12.48 4.70 0.76
N LEU A 71 -11.59 3.72 1.00
CA LEU A 71 -11.89 2.31 0.78
C LEU A 71 -13.06 1.86 1.66
N ASP A 72 -13.03 2.21 2.95
CA ASP A 72 -14.11 1.89 3.88
C ASP A 72 -15.46 2.44 3.40
N LYS A 73 -15.47 3.64 2.83
CA LYS A 73 -16.71 4.31 2.44
C LYS A 73 -17.24 3.88 1.07
N TYR A 74 -16.37 3.70 0.08
CA TYR A 74 -16.77 3.60 -1.33
C TYR A 74 -16.48 2.25 -1.98
N ALA A 75 -15.54 1.46 -1.44
CA ALA A 75 -15.20 0.17 -2.01
C ALA A 75 -16.18 -0.92 -1.58
N ARG A 76 -16.16 -2.02 -2.33
CA ARG A 76 -16.89 -3.23 -1.94
C ARG A 76 -16.28 -3.80 -0.66
N LYS A 77 -17.09 -4.42 0.20
CA LYS A 77 -16.61 -5.00 1.46
C LYS A 77 -15.78 -6.27 1.26
N ASP A 78 -15.89 -6.89 0.09
CA ASP A 78 -15.08 -8.03 -0.34
C ASP A 78 -13.85 -7.63 -1.18
N VAL A 79 -13.55 -6.32 -1.31
CA VAL A 79 -12.40 -5.81 -2.06
C VAL A 79 -11.10 -6.44 -1.58
N LYS A 80 -10.19 -6.76 -2.52
CA LYS A 80 -8.82 -7.21 -2.21
C LYS A 80 -7.84 -6.05 -2.36
N ILE A 81 -7.11 -5.76 -1.29
CA ILE A 81 -6.15 -4.64 -1.26
C ILE A 81 -4.73 -5.19 -1.26
N LEU A 82 -3.91 -4.70 -2.18
CA LEU A 82 -2.47 -4.93 -2.22
C LEU A 82 -1.71 -3.62 -2.04
N VAL A 83 -0.98 -3.50 -0.93
CA VAL A 83 -0.10 -2.37 -0.67
C VAL A 83 1.29 -2.66 -1.19
N VAL A 84 1.80 -1.76 -2.03
CA VAL A 84 3.13 -1.85 -2.64
C VAL A 84 4.03 -0.71 -2.16
N GLY A 85 3.45 0.44 -1.83
CA GLY A 85 4.18 1.60 -1.35
C GLY A 85 4.89 1.33 -0.02
N ASN A 86 6.19 1.56 0.05
CA ASN A 86 6.99 1.27 1.24
C ASN A 86 6.82 2.32 2.35
N PRO A 87 6.82 1.92 3.64
CA PRO A 87 6.94 0.54 4.16
C PRO A 87 5.62 -0.25 4.01
N ALA A 88 5.61 -1.27 3.12
CA ALA A 88 4.36 -1.88 2.65
C ALA A 88 3.56 -2.56 3.76
N ASN A 89 4.23 -3.31 4.65
CA ASN A 89 3.61 -4.00 5.77
C ASN A 89 2.93 -3.02 6.73
N THR A 90 3.64 -1.95 7.08
CA THR A 90 3.17 -0.92 8.01
C THR A 90 2.04 -0.10 7.40
N ASN A 91 2.15 0.25 6.12
CA ASN A 91 1.11 0.95 5.37
C ASN A 91 -0.16 0.11 5.24
N ALA A 92 -0.04 -1.20 5.00
CA ALA A 92 -1.18 -2.13 5.00
C ALA A 92 -1.87 -2.19 6.37
N LEU A 93 -1.10 -2.23 7.46
CA LEU A 93 -1.64 -2.19 8.81
C LEU A 93 -2.42 -0.89 9.07
N ILE A 94 -1.85 0.26 8.72
CA ILE A 94 -2.49 1.58 8.87
C ILE A 94 -3.78 1.62 8.05
N CYS A 95 -3.73 1.22 6.79
CA CYS A 95 -4.89 1.22 5.91
C CYS A 95 -6.04 0.36 6.47
N SER A 96 -5.72 -0.85 6.97
CA SER A 96 -6.71 -1.74 7.59
C SER A 96 -7.30 -1.19 8.89
N HIS A 97 -6.57 -0.32 9.60
CA HIS A 97 -7.05 0.31 10.83
C HIS A 97 -8.14 1.35 10.54
N TYR A 98 -7.98 2.11 9.45
CA TYR A 98 -8.95 3.14 9.02
C TYR A 98 -10.09 2.60 8.16
N ALA A 99 -10.08 1.29 7.84
CA ALA A 99 -11.13 0.62 7.09
C ALA A 99 -11.76 -0.54 7.87
N PRO A 100 -12.41 -0.27 9.02
CA PRO A 100 -12.91 -1.31 9.92
C PRO A 100 -14.04 -2.17 9.35
N SER A 101 -14.74 -1.70 8.31
CA SER A 101 -15.83 -2.46 7.68
C SER A 101 -15.35 -3.54 6.70
N ILE A 102 -14.06 -3.52 6.35
CA ILE A 102 -13.44 -4.49 5.44
C ILE A 102 -12.66 -5.53 6.27
N PRO A 103 -12.83 -6.84 5.99
CA PRO A 103 -12.07 -7.88 6.67
C PRO A 103 -10.56 -7.68 6.56
N LYS A 104 -9.82 -7.83 7.66
CA LYS A 104 -8.38 -7.54 7.71
C LYS A 104 -7.56 -8.46 6.81
N GLU A 105 -8.04 -9.68 6.59
CA GLU A 105 -7.46 -10.67 5.66
C GLU A 105 -7.48 -10.21 4.20
N ASN A 106 -8.25 -9.18 3.86
CA ASN A 106 -8.25 -8.60 2.52
C ASN A 106 -7.14 -7.58 2.30
N PHE A 107 -6.44 -7.14 3.37
CA PHE A 107 -5.31 -6.23 3.28
C PHE A 107 -4.01 -7.04 3.21
N THR A 108 -3.33 -6.95 2.07
CA THR A 108 -2.07 -7.65 1.83
C THR A 108 -0.96 -6.64 1.51
N ALA A 109 0.28 -6.99 1.87
CA ALA A 109 1.46 -6.20 1.55
C ALA A 109 2.33 -6.99 0.57
N LEU A 110 2.82 -6.33 -0.49
CA LEU A 110 3.79 -6.93 -1.39
C LEU A 110 5.16 -6.93 -0.70
N ILE A 111 5.61 -8.13 -0.32
CA ILE A 111 6.95 -8.34 0.22
C ILE A 111 7.92 -8.69 -0.91
N ASN A 112 9.09 -8.07 -0.92
CA ASN A 112 10.17 -8.34 -1.89
C ASN A 112 10.85 -9.71 -1.69
N ASN A 113 10.30 -10.58 -0.83
CA ASN A 113 10.86 -11.88 -0.60
C ASN A 113 10.34 -12.85 -1.65
N ILE A 114 11.21 -13.18 -2.61
CA ILE A 114 11.16 -14.48 -3.26
C ILE A 114 11.36 -15.51 -2.15
N ILE A 115 10.26 -15.97 -1.55
CA ILE A 115 10.31 -17.16 -0.72
C ILE A 115 10.41 -18.32 -1.71
N PHE A 116 11.63 -18.74 -2.03
CA PHE A 116 11.84 -20.07 -2.57
C PHE A 116 11.49 -21.06 -1.45
N VAL A 117 10.21 -21.39 -1.34
CA VAL A 117 9.70 -22.38 -0.40
C VAL A 117 10.42 -23.68 -0.68
N GLY A 118 11.18 -24.19 0.29
CA GLY A 118 11.91 -25.46 0.18
C GLY A 118 13.41 -25.36 -0.08
N LEU A 119 14.00 -24.17 -0.20
CA LEU A 119 15.46 -24.04 -0.25
C LEU A 119 16.06 -23.90 1.17
N PRO A 120 17.22 -24.53 1.45
CA PRO A 120 17.92 -24.33 2.70
C PRO A 120 18.35 -22.87 2.86
N ILE A 121 17.91 -22.24 3.95
CA ILE A 121 18.26 -20.86 4.29
C ILE A 121 19.67 -20.85 4.88
N SER A 122 20.62 -20.24 4.16
CA SER A 122 21.99 -20.04 4.64
C SER A 122 22.03 -19.12 5.87
N ASP A 123 23.10 -19.20 6.66
CA ASP A 123 23.29 -18.32 7.82
C ASP A 123 23.33 -16.84 7.43
N PHE A 124 23.87 -16.55 6.24
CA PHE A 124 23.81 -15.21 5.66
C PHE A 124 22.37 -14.75 5.44
N ALA A 125 21.54 -15.56 4.78
CA ALA A 125 20.13 -15.24 4.57
C ALA A 125 19.37 -15.11 5.90
N ARG A 126 19.62 -15.99 6.88
CA ARG A 126 19.04 -15.88 8.24
C ARG A 126 19.38 -14.57 8.92
N SER A 127 20.65 -14.15 8.87
CA SER A 127 21.07 -12.88 9.48
C SER A 127 20.38 -11.68 8.84
N LYS A 128 20.20 -11.68 7.50
CA LYS A 128 19.45 -10.62 6.79
C LYS A 128 17.97 -10.63 7.15
N LEU A 129 17.35 -11.82 7.20
CA LEU A 129 15.96 -11.97 7.62
C LEU A 129 15.73 -11.45 9.05
N ASN A 130 16.64 -11.73 9.98
CA ASN A 130 16.55 -11.23 11.35
C ASN A 130 16.65 -9.70 11.42
N VAL A 131 17.54 -9.08 10.64
CA VAL A 131 17.64 -7.61 10.55
C VAL A 131 16.33 -7.03 10.04
N THR A 132 15.79 -7.58 8.94
CA THR A 132 14.49 -7.14 8.41
C THR A 132 13.36 -7.35 9.41
N SER A 133 13.37 -8.46 10.16
CA SER A 133 12.36 -8.72 11.20
C SER A 133 12.40 -7.66 12.30
N ASN A 134 13.59 -7.30 12.79
CA ASN A 134 13.76 -6.27 13.81
C ASN A 134 13.30 -4.89 13.29
N GLU A 135 13.66 -4.56 12.05
CA GLU A 135 13.21 -3.32 11.40
C GLU A 135 11.67 -3.25 11.31
N LEU A 136 11.03 -4.36 10.94
CA LEU A 136 9.57 -4.44 10.88
C LEU A 136 8.92 -4.32 12.25
N GLU A 137 9.53 -4.88 13.30
CA GLU A 137 9.02 -4.75 14.67
C GLU A 137 9.10 -3.30 15.17
N GLU A 138 10.20 -2.61 14.90
CA GLU A 138 10.38 -1.19 15.21
C GLU A 138 9.34 -0.33 14.48
N GLU A 139 9.17 -0.53 13.17
CA GLU A 139 8.19 0.20 12.37
C GLU A 139 6.76 -0.04 12.86
N ARG A 140 6.43 -1.29 13.19
CA ARG A 140 5.12 -1.65 13.74
C ARG A 140 4.89 -0.95 15.08
N ALA A 141 5.88 -0.96 15.98
CA ALA A 141 5.76 -0.33 17.29
C ALA A 141 5.55 1.18 17.15
N GLU A 142 6.25 1.83 16.22
CA GLU A 142 6.11 3.25 15.96
C GLU A 142 4.75 3.60 15.33
N ALA A 143 4.30 2.80 14.35
CA ALA A 143 2.96 2.95 13.78
C ALA A 143 1.87 2.84 14.85
N TYR A 144 1.96 1.88 15.78
CA TYR A 144 1.00 1.78 16.88
C TYR A 144 1.02 3.01 17.81
N LYS A 145 2.18 3.61 18.07
CA LYS A 145 2.26 4.85 18.86
C LYS A 145 1.56 6.00 18.17
N VAL A 146 1.67 6.10 16.84
CA VAL A 146 0.98 7.13 16.05
C VAL A 146 -0.53 6.87 16.07
N LEU A 147 -0.96 5.62 15.85
CA LEU A 147 -2.38 5.24 15.84
C LEU A 147 -3.06 5.36 17.23
N GLN A 148 -2.31 5.27 18.33
CA GLN A 148 -2.83 5.40 19.70
C GLN A 148 -2.91 6.84 20.22
N LYS A 149 -2.26 7.80 19.57
CA LYS A 149 -2.42 9.22 19.89
C LYS A 149 -3.80 9.69 19.39
N LYS A 150 -4.76 9.69 20.31
CA LYS A 150 -6.09 10.31 20.13
C LYS A 150 -5.96 11.82 19.94
#